data_AF-A0A9C9X409-F1
#
_entry.id   AF-A0A9C9X409-F1
#
_cell.length_a   1.000
_cell.length_b   1.000
_cell.length_c   1.000
_cell.angle_alpha   90.00
_cell.angle_beta   90.00
_cell.angle_gamma   90.00
#
_symmetry.space_group_name_H-M   'P 1'
#
loop_
_entity.id
_entity.type
_entity.pdbx_description
1 polymer ?
#
loop_
_entity_poly.entity_id
_entity_poly.type
_entity_poly.pdbx_seq_one_letter_code
_entity_poly.pdbx_strand_id
1 'polypeptide(L)' 'MENTPGGSNRTSFDWNDWTKKDSEELVLMYLEDYYRTLDDYYLQEALQIAKDDDVDVQKIMRLAKSHLH' A
#
# COMPACT_ATOMS: atom_id res chain seq x y z
N MET A 1 -44.01 3.78 22.21
CA MET A 1 -43.22 4.00 20.97
C MET A 1 -41.83 3.46 21.25
N GLU A 2 -41.40 2.49 20.45
CA GLU A 2 -40.19 1.69 20.63
C GLU A 2 -38.91 2.49 20.35
N ASN A 3 -37.86 2.17 21.09
CA ASN A 3 -36.51 2.69 20.88
C ASN A 3 -35.82 1.89 19.77
N THR A 4 -35.45 2.54 18.67
CA THR A 4 -34.45 2.01 17.74
C THR A 4 -33.57 3.15 17.22
N PRO A 5 -32.40 3.43 17.82
CA PRO A 5 -31.34 4.14 17.15
C PRO A 5 -30.56 3.12 16.30
N GLY A 6 -31.24 2.53 15.31
CA GLY A 6 -30.63 1.73 14.25
C GLY A 6 -30.05 2.64 13.18
N GLY A 7 -29.21 3.60 13.59
CA GLY A 7 -28.46 4.44 12.67
C GLY A 7 -27.38 3.58 12.03
N SER A 8 -27.70 3.00 10.88
CA SER A 8 -26.74 2.32 10.02
C SER A 8 -25.63 3.31 9.67
N ASN A 9 -24.56 3.28 10.46
CA ASN A 9 -23.29 3.92 10.15
C ASN A 9 -22.73 3.11 8.97
N ARG A 10 -23.26 3.38 7.78
CA ARG A 10 -22.68 2.96 6.51
C ARG A 10 -21.31 3.62 6.51
N THR A 11 -20.30 2.87 6.92
CA THR A 11 -18.91 3.13 6.61
C THR A 11 -18.82 3.10 5.09
N SER A 12 -19.12 4.23 4.46
CA SER A 12 -18.65 4.54 3.12
C SER A 12 -17.15 4.56 3.23
N PHE A 13 -16.52 3.43 2.93
CA PHE A 13 -15.09 3.36 2.70
C PHE A 13 -14.83 4.30 1.53
N ASP A 14 -14.33 5.49 1.83
CA ASP A 14 -14.10 6.52 0.83
C ASP A 14 -12.85 6.07 0.06
N TRP A 15 -13.05 5.47 -1.11
CA TRP A 15 -11.96 5.08 -2.01
C TRP A 15 -11.09 6.28 -2.44
N ASN A 16 -11.49 7.50 -2.07
CA ASN A 16 -10.73 8.74 -2.28
C ASN A 16 -9.67 9.04 -1.21
N ASP A 17 -9.64 8.34 -0.08
CA ASP A 17 -8.64 8.59 0.98
C ASP A 17 -7.33 7.80 0.74
N TRP A 18 -6.90 7.69 -0.51
CA TRP A 18 -5.58 7.14 -0.84
C TRP A 18 -4.50 8.11 -0.38
N THR A 19 -3.71 7.70 0.62
CA THR A 19 -2.64 8.52 1.18
C THR A 19 -1.27 8.06 0.68
N LYS A 20 -0.28 8.96 0.78
CA LYS A 20 1.13 8.62 0.51
C LYS A 20 1.61 7.42 1.32
N LYS A 21 1.04 7.20 2.51
CA LYS A 21 1.38 6.05 3.36
C LYS A 21 0.86 4.75 2.75
N ASP A 22 -0.33 4.75 2.16
CA ASP A 22 -0.88 3.59 1.45
C ASP A 22 -0.01 3.25 0.24
N SER A 23 0.49 4.26 -0.47
CA SER A 23 1.48 4.09 -1.54
C SER A 23 2.79 3.50 -1.02
N GLU A 24 3.32 3.98 0.10
CA GLU A 24 4.53 3.42 0.74
C GLU A 24 4.35 1.93 1.10
N GLU A 25 3.18 1.57 1.64
CA GLU A 25 2.84 0.18 1.99
C GLU A 25 2.68 -0.70 0.74
N LEU A 26 2.05 -0.18 -0.32
CA LEU A 26 1.89 -0.92 -1.58
C LEU A 26 3.24 -1.13 -2.29
N VAL A 27 4.10 -0.11 -2.32
CA VAL A 27 5.47 -0.21 -2.86
C VAL A 27 6.27 -1.25 -2.07
N LEU A 28 6.11 -1.29 -0.74
CA LEU A 28 6.76 -2.31 0.10
C LEU A 28 6.32 -3.72 -0.27
N MET A 29 5.01 -3.95 -0.40
CA MET A 29 4.46 -5.26 -0.81
C MET A 29 5.02 -5.72 -2.16
N TYR A 30 5.01 -4.85 -3.17
CA TYR A 30 5.54 -5.18 -4.49
C TYR A 30 7.05 -5.47 -4.45
N LEU A 31 7.83 -4.73 -3.66
CA LEU A 31 9.26 -5.01 -3.50
C LEU A 31 9.52 -6.33 -2.77
N GLU A 32 8.72 -6.69 -1.78
CA GLU A 32 8.81 -8.00 -1.12
C GLU A 32 8.51 -9.14 -2.11
N ASP A 33 7.46 -9.02 -2.90
CA ASP A 33 7.10 -10.01 -3.92
C ASP A 33 8.18 -10.11 -5.00
N TYR A 34 8.75 -8.98 -5.44
CA TYR A 34 9.92 -8.96 -6.32
C TYR A 34 11.08 -9.74 -5.71
N TYR A 35 11.46 -9.50 -4.45
CA TYR A 35 12.60 -10.23 -3.87
C TYR A 35 12.34 -11.72 -3.65
N ARG A 36 11.07 -12.12 -3.48
CA ARG A 36 10.68 -13.54 -3.33
C ARG A 36 10.64 -14.28 -4.66
N THR A 37 10.20 -13.62 -5.72
CA THR A 37 9.92 -14.25 -7.03
C THR A 37 10.98 -13.95 -8.09
N LEU A 38 11.73 -12.85 -7.91
CA LEU A 38 12.62 -12.23 -8.90
C LEU A 38 11.88 -11.84 -10.20
N ASP A 39 10.56 -11.61 -10.13
CA ASP A 39 9.76 -11.16 -11.27
C ASP A 39 9.79 -9.63 -11.40
N ASP A 40 10.38 -9.15 -12.49
CA ASP A 40 10.52 -7.74 -12.81
C ASP A 40 9.19 -6.99 -12.93
N TYR A 41 8.07 -7.69 -13.15
CA TYR A 41 6.74 -7.09 -13.12
C TYR A 41 6.49 -6.35 -11.80
N TYR A 42 6.77 -6.99 -10.67
CA TYR A 42 6.56 -6.38 -9.35
C TYR A 42 7.51 -5.20 -9.10
N LEU A 43 8.75 -5.28 -9.62
CA LEU A 43 9.68 -4.16 -9.54
C LEU A 43 9.18 -2.96 -10.35
N GLN A 44 8.63 -3.19 -11.53
CA GLN A 44 8.09 -2.13 -12.38
C GLN A 44 6.90 -1.43 -11.72
N GLU A 45 5.96 -2.19 -11.16
CA GLU A 45 4.81 -1.64 -10.43
C GLU A 45 5.26 -0.81 -9.22
N ALA A 46 6.19 -1.32 -8.40
CA ALA A 46 6.76 -0.58 -7.27
C ALA A 46 7.40 0.76 -7.69
N LEU A 47 8.17 0.76 -8.78
CA LEU A 47 8.83 1.96 -9.29
C LEU A 47 7.83 2.97 -9.86
N GLN A 48 6.78 2.49 -10.52
CA GLN A 48 5.74 3.35 -11.09
C GLN A 48 4.94 4.05 -9.99
N ILE A 49 4.44 3.30 -9.01
CA ILE A 49 3.71 3.87 -7.86
C ILE A 49 4.60 4.85 -7.10
N ALA A 50 5.86 4.47 -6.87
CA ALA A 50 6.78 5.33 -6.12
C ALA A 50 7.06 6.65 -6.84
N LYS A 51 7.10 6.63 -8.18
CA LYS A 51 7.26 7.83 -8.99
C LYS A 51 6.01 8.71 -8.95
N ASP A 52 4.83 8.11 -9.07
CA ASP A 52 3.57 8.85 -9.17
C ASP A 52 3.21 9.55 -7.85
N ASP A 53 3.49 8.90 -6.72
CA ASP A 53 3.15 9.40 -5.37
C ASP A 53 4.36 9.97 -4.59
N ASP A 54 5.50 10.20 -5.28
CA ASP A 54 6.74 10.76 -4.69
C ASP A 54 7.25 9.95 -3.47
N VAL A 55 7.15 8.62 -3.54
CA VAL A 55 7.67 7.72 -2.49
C VAL A 55 9.18 7.54 -2.65
N ASP A 56 9.91 7.63 -1.55
CA ASP A 56 11.34 7.30 -1.51
C ASP A 56 11.54 5.77 -1.62
N VAL A 57 11.62 5.27 -2.85
CA VAL A 57 11.82 3.84 -3.13
C VAL A 57 13.10 3.28 -2.52
N GLN A 58 14.16 4.09 -2.35
CA GLN A 58 15.42 3.63 -1.76
C GLN A 58 15.25 3.31 -0.28
N LYS A 59 14.46 4.13 0.44
CA LYS A 59 14.05 3.86 1.82
C LYS A 59 13.27 2.55 1.91
N ILE A 60 12.26 2.36 1.05
CA ILE A 60 11.39 1.18 1.10
C ILE A 60 12.14 -0.10 0.69
N MET A 61 13.04 -0.04 -0.29
CA MET A 61 13.89 -1.17 -0.67
C MET A 61 14.77 -1.68 0.49
N ARG A 62 15.29 -0.77 1.34
CA ARG A 62 16.05 -1.17 2.53
C ARG A 62 15.16 -1.90 3.54
N LEU A 63 13.94 -1.43 3.72
CA LEU A 63 12.96 -2.06 4.59
C LEU A 63 12.57 -3.45 4.08
N ALA A 64 12.21 -3.58 2.80
CA ALA A 64 11.89 -4.85 2.17
C ALA A 64 13.01 -5.89 2.33
N LYS A 65 14.27 -5.48 2.12
CA LYS A 65 15.44 -6.37 2.32
C LYS A 65 15.61 -6.80 3.77
N SER A 66 15.23 -5.96 4.74
CA SER A 66 15.31 -6.31 6.16
C SER A 66 14.27 -7.34 6.58
N HIS A 67 13.12 -7.42 5.89
CA HIS A 67 12.06 -8.40 6.17
C HIS A 67 12.36 -9.82 5.63
N LEU A 68 13.41 -9.96 4.82
CA LEU A 68 13.83 -11.24 4.24
C LEU A 68 14.92 -11.95 5.07
N HIS A 69 15.46 -11.29 6.09
CA HIS A 69 16.43 -11.83 7.06
C HIS A 69 15.74 -12.14 8.38
#